data_AF-A0A259LNN1-F1
#
_entry.id   AF-A0A259LNN1-F1
#
_cell.length_a   1.000
_cell.length_b   1.000
_cell.length_c   1.000
_cell.angle_alpha   90.00
_cell.angle_beta   90.00
_cell.angle_gamma   90.00
#
_symmetry.space_group_name_H-M   'P 1'
#
loop_
_entity.id
_entity.type
_entity.pdbx_description
1 polymer ?
#
loop_
_entity_poly.entity_id
_entity_poly.type
_entity_poly.pdbx_seq_one_letter_code
_entity_poly.pdbx_strand_id
1 'polypeptide(L)'
;MGQNKWPLTLAIGVWHEINRFPATGNSLRKLQEALDDLQSENEDLKQRLSTLENDYQEVSEQLDRIRAPEYWRAIDEKDGEALYELDKQRGNI
;
A
#
# COMPACT_ATOMS: atom_id res chain seq x y z
N MET A 1 33.90 -24.65 -55.95
CA MET A 1 33.09 -25.56 -55.11
C MET A 1 32.60 -24.77 -53.89
N GLY A 2 31.43 -24.13 -53.99
CA GLY A 2 30.84 -23.39 -52.88
C GLY A 2 30.14 -24.37 -51.95
N GLN A 3 30.72 -24.65 -50.78
CA GLN A 3 30.04 -25.44 -49.77
C GLN A 3 28.84 -24.64 -49.25
N ASN A 4 27.63 -25.16 -49.44
CA ASN A 4 26.39 -24.59 -48.91
C ASN A 4 26.44 -24.63 -47.38
N LYS A 5 26.81 -23.50 -46.76
CA LYS A 5 26.80 -23.28 -45.30
C LYS A 5 25.41 -22.94 -44.73
N TRP A 6 24.45 -22.69 -45.61
CA TRP A 6 23.06 -22.35 -45.29
C TRP A 6 22.34 -23.31 -44.32
N PRO A 7 22.42 -24.65 -44.44
CA PRO A 7 21.69 -25.54 -43.56
C PRO A 7 22.20 -25.51 -42.11
N LEU A 8 23.50 -25.33 -41.90
CA LEU A 8 24.09 -25.23 -40.56
C LEU A 8 23.73 -23.92 -39.86
N THR A 9 23.76 -22.80 -40.56
CA THR A 9 23.41 -21.50 -39.97
C THR A 9 21.94 -21.45 -39.55
N LEU A 10 21.04 -22.01 -40.37
CA LEU A 10 19.62 -22.13 -40.03
C LEU A 10 19.39 -23.07 -38.84
N ALA A 11 20.10 -24.21 -38.80
CA ALA A 11 20.00 -25.14 -37.68
C ALA A 11 20.49 -24.53 -36.34
N ILE A 12 21.59 -23.77 -36.36
CA ILE A 12 22.10 -23.07 -35.17
C ILE A 12 21.13 -21.96 -34.74
N GLY A 13 20.55 -21.22 -35.67
CA GLY A 13 19.54 -20.20 -35.37
C GLY A 13 18.32 -20.78 -34.68
N VAL A 14 17.77 -21.89 -35.22
CA VAL A 14 16.61 -22.58 -34.63
C VAL A 14 16.96 -23.18 -33.26
N TRP A 15 18.14 -23.78 -33.11
CA TRP A 15 18.60 -24.31 -31.81
C TRP A 15 18.75 -23.21 -30.76
N HIS A 16 19.32 -22.06 -31.14
CA HIS A 16 19.46 -20.90 -30.26
C HIS A 16 18.11 -20.33 -29.84
N GLU A 17 17.15 -20.22 -30.77
CA GLU A 17 15.78 -19.77 -30.47
C GLU A 17 15.09 -20.76 -29.51
N ILE A 18 15.19 -22.08 -29.77
CA ILE A 18 14.62 -23.14 -28.92
C ILE A 18 15.21 -23.10 -27.50
N ASN A 19 16.51 -22.85 -27.35
CA ASN A 19 17.16 -22.71 -26.03
C ASN A 19 16.86 -21.39 -25.32
N ARG A 20 16.45 -20.35 -26.06
CA ARG A 20 16.05 -19.05 -25.50
C ARG A 20 14.64 -19.08 -24.90
N PHE A 21 13.71 -19.87 -25.44
CA PHE A 21 12.36 -20.03 -24.90
C PHE A 21 12.31 -20.55 -23.44
N PRO A 22 13.04 -21.60 -23.01
CA PRO A 22 13.03 -22.06 -21.62
C PRO A 22 13.70 -21.06 -20.67
N ALA A 23 14.75 -20.36 -21.10
CA ALA A 23 15.35 -19.27 -20.32
C ALA A 23 14.36 -18.11 -20.12
N THR A 24 13.56 -17.80 -21.15
CA THR A 24 12.50 -16.79 -21.09
C THR A 24 11.33 -17.25 -20.22
N GLY A 25 10.98 -18.54 -20.23
CA GLY A 25 9.98 -19.10 -19.32
C GLY A 25 10.40 -19.03 -17.85
N ASN A 26 11.68 -19.30 -17.57
CA ASN A 26 12.22 -19.21 -16.21
C ASN A 26 12.30 -17.75 -15.71
N SER A 27 12.60 -16.78 -16.58
CA SER A 27 12.56 -15.37 -16.20
C SER A 27 11.13 -14.86 -16.01
N LEU A 28 10.17 -15.29 -16.85
CA LEU A 28 8.75 -15.02 -16.67
C LEU A 28 8.21 -15.56 -15.35
N ARG A 29 8.55 -16.81 -15.00
CA ARG A 29 8.15 -17.40 -13.72
C ARG A 29 8.72 -16.63 -12.52
N LYS A 30 10.01 -16.26 -12.57
CA LYS A 30 10.63 -15.44 -11.51
C LYS A 30 10.01 -14.06 -11.39
N LEU A 31 9.64 -13.44 -12.52
CA LEU A 31 8.93 -12.16 -12.52
C LEU A 31 7.53 -12.29 -11.92
N GLN A 32 6.85 -13.41 -12.19
CA GLN A 32 5.54 -13.70 -11.60
C GLN A 32 5.64 -13.90 -10.09
N GLU A 33 6.61 -14.70 -9.62
CA GLU A 33 6.88 -14.89 -8.19
C GLU A 33 7.21 -13.57 -7.49
N ALA A 34 8.07 -12.73 -8.09
CA ALA A 34 8.39 -11.42 -7.54
C ALA A 34 7.17 -10.47 -7.52
N LEU A 35 6.27 -10.59 -8.49
CA LEU A 35 5.06 -9.77 -8.55
C LEU A 35 4.04 -10.22 -7.50
N ASP A 36 3.89 -11.52 -7.30
CA ASP A 36 3.03 -12.09 -6.25
C ASP A 36 3.56 -11.72 -4.86
N ASP A 37 4.88 -11.79 -4.64
CA ASP A 37 5.53 -11.36 -3.39
C ASP A 37 5.31 -9.87 -3.14
N LEU A 38 5.54 -9.03 -4.15
CA LEU A 38 5.30 -7.57 -4.05
C LEU A 38 3.83 -7.25 -3.81
N GLN A 39 2.91 -8.01 -4.38
CA GLN A 39 1.48 -7.83 -4.15
C GLN A 39 1.11 -8.17 -2.71
N SER A 40 1.63 -9.29 -2.18
CA SER A 40 1.43 -9.67 -0.78
C SER A 40 2.03 -8.65 0.19
N GLU A 41 3.22 -8.13 -0.08
CA GLU A 41 3.84 -7.08 0.74
C GLU A 41 3.03 -5.78 0.68
N ASN A 42 2.49 -5.43 -0.49
CA ASN A 42 1.63 -4.26 -0.63
C ASN A 42 0.34 -4.37 0.19
N GLU A 43 -0.26 -5.56 0.23
CA GLU A 43 -1.45 -5.83 1.04
C GLU A 43 -1.14 -5.75 2.56
N ASP A 44 -0.02 -6.32 3.02
CA ASP A 44 0.44 -6.20 4.41
C ASP A 44 0.67 -4.73 4.79
N LEU A 45 1.38 -3.99 3.95
CA LEU A 45 1.64 -2.56 4.19
C LEU A 45 0.35 -1.74 4.25
N LYS A 46 -0.63 -2.02 3.39
CA LYS A 46 -1.95 -1.36 3.45
C LYS A 46 -2.68 -1.66 4.75
N GLN A 47 -2.64 -2.91 5.21
CA GLN A 47 -3.28 -3.29 6.46
C GLN A 47 -2.61 -2.62 7.67
N ARG A 48 -1.28 -2.57 7.67
CA ARG A 48 -0.50 -1.87 8.70
C ARG A 48 -0.76 -0.37 8.69
N LEU A 49 -0.87 0.24 7.51
CA LEU A 49 -1.22 1.66 7.37
C LEU A 49 -2.61 1.93 7.94
N SER A 50 -3.60 1.12 7.57
CA SER A 50 -4.97 1.26 8.09
C SER A 50 -5.02 1.10 9.62
N THR A 51 -4.23 0.18 10.18
CA THR A 51 -4.11 0.04 11.64
C THR A 51 -3.51 1.30 12.27
N LEU A 52 -2.44 1.83 11.69
CA LEU A 52 -1.78 3.03 12.19
C LEU A 52 -2.66 4.28 12.09
N GLU A 53 -3.46 4.40 11.03
CA GLU A 53 -4.44 5.48 10.88
C GLU A 53 -5.52 5.42 11.97
N ASN A 54 -6.02 4.22 12.29
CA ASN A 54 -6.97 4.03 13.39
C ASN A 54 -6.35 4.38 14.74
N ASP A 55 -5.13 3.89 15.01
CA ASP A 55 -4.41 4.19 16.25
C ASP A 55 -4.16 5.70 16.39
N TYR A 56 -3.80 6.36 15.30
CA TYR A 56 -3.61 7.82 15.27
C TYR A 56 -4.92 8.55 15.59
N GLN A 57 -6.04 8.13 15.00
CA GLN A 57 -7.33 8.72 15.27
C GLN A 57 -7.72 8.55 16.75
N GLU A 58 -7.56 7.35 17.30
CA GLU A 58 -7.86 7.08 18.71
C GLU A 58 -7.01 7.96 19.64
N VAL A 59 -5.70 8.06 19.40
CA VAL A 59 -4.80 8.91 20.19
C VAL A 59 -5.17 10.38 20.05
N SER A 60 -5.54 10.84 18.85
CA SER A 60 -5.99 12.22 18.62
C SER A 60 -7.25 12.53 19.42
N GLU A 61 -8.24 11.64 19.42
CA GLU A 61 -9.48 11.81 20.19
C GLU A 61 -9.21 11.81 21.70
N GLN A 62 -8.34 10.93 22.20
CA GLN A 62 -7.92 10.92 23.59
C GLN A 62 -7.21 12.22 23.97
N LEU A 63 -6.31 12.72 23.11
CA LEU A 63 -5.59 13.97 23.35
C LEU A 63 -6.55 15.16 23.39
N ASP A 64 -7.51 15.23 22.48
CA ASP A 64 -8.52 16.29 22.48
C ASP A 64 -9.39 16.24 23.75
N ARG A 65 -9.74 15.04 24.22
CA ARG A 65 -10.44 14.83 25.50
C ARG A 65 -9.63 15.33 26.69
N ILE A 66 -8.31 15.09 26.70
CA ILE A 66 -7.41 15.58 27.75
C ILE A 66 -7.25 17.10 27.69
N ARG A 67 -7.16 17.67 26.49
CA ARG A 67 -6.95 19.11 26.29
C ARG A 67 -8.19 19.93 26.67
N ALA A 68 -9.38 19.38 26.46
CA ALA A 68 -10.64 20.10 26.64
C ALA A 68 -11.71 19.25 27.36
N PRO A 69 -11.45 18.75 28.59
CA PRO A 69 -12.32 17.79 29.26
C PRO A 69 -13.73 18.33 29.49
N GLU A 70 -13.85 19.63 29.79
CA GLU A 70 -15.15 20.27 30.05
C GLU A 70 -16.02 20.36 28.79
N TYR A 71 -15.36 20.55 27.63
CA TYR A 71 -16.02 20.59 26.32
C TYR A 71 -16.54 19.21 25.94
N TRP A 72 -15.71 18.17 26.11
CA TRP A 72 -16.12 16.79 25.80
C TRP A 72 -17.17 16.25 26.77
N ARG A 73 -17.13 16.65 28.05
CA ARG A 73 -18.21 16.34 28.99
C ARG A 73 -19.54 16.95 28.53
N ALA A 74 -19.54 18.21 28.09
CA ALA A 74 -20.74 18.85 27.56
C ALA A 74 -21.27 18.17 26.28
N ILE A 75 -20.38 17.67 25.41
CA ILE A 75 -20.76 16.82 24.26
C ILE A 75 -21.41 15.52 24.74
N ASP A 76 -20.77 14.79 25.66
CA ASP A 76 -21.23 13.50 26.17
C ASP A 76 -22.60 13.63 26.89
N GLU A 77 -22.83 14.75 27.59
CA GLU A 77 -24.09 15.09 28.27
C GLU A 77 -25.15 15.72 27.34
N LYS A 78 -24.78 16.02 26.09
CA LYS A 78 -25.60 16.76 25.11
C LYS A 78 -26.07 18.13 25.63
N ASP A 79 -25.26 18.77 26.46
CA ASP A 79 -25.53 20.09 27.01
C ASP A 79 -25.09 21.18 26.02
N GLY A 80 -26.04 21.60 25.18
CA GLY A 80 -25.81 22.66 24.19
C GLY A 80 -25.56 24.05 24.79
N GLU A 81 -26.07 24.32 25.99
CA GLU A 81 -25.87 25.62 26.66
C GLU A 81 -24.43 25.72 27.19
N ALA A 82 -23.93 24.66 27.81
CA ALA A 82 -22.54 24.58 28.23
C ALA A 82 -21.56 24.69 27.04
N LEU A 83 -21.86 24.04 25.90
CA LEU A 83 -21.05 24.18 24.68
C LEU A 83 -21.03 25.61 24.14
N TYR A 84 -22.19 26.28 24.12
CA TYR A 84 -22.29 27.66 23.68
C TYR A 84 -21.45 28.62 24.55
N GLU A 85 -21.56 28.51 25.87
CA GLU A 85 -20.78 29.34 26.79
C GLU A 85 -19.27 29.05 26.70
N LEU A 86 -18.88 27.79 26.50
CA LEU A 86 -17.48 27.41 26.26
C LEU A 86 -16.93 27.97 24.96
N ASP A 87 -17.70 27.97 23.86
CA ASP A 87 -17.27 28.55 22.59
C ASP A 87 -17.14 30.07 22.65
N LYS A 88 -18.04 30.74 23.38
CA LYS A 88 -17.95 32.17 23.68
C LYS A 88 -16.71 32.52 24.49
N GLN A 89 -16.37 31.74 25.51
CA GLN A 89 -15.15 31.93 26.32
C GLN A 89 -13.87 31.76 25.50
N ARG A 90 -13.90 30.89 24.48
CA ARG A 90 -12.78 30.64 23.56
C ARG A 90 -12.67 31.68 22.43
N GLY A 91 -13.66 32.56 22.27
CA GLY A 91 -13.72 33.55 21.20
C GLY A 91 -14.03 32.95 19.83
N ASN A 92 -14.66 31.78 19.79
CA ASN A 92 -15.10 31.13 18.56
C ASN A 92 -16.39 31.77 18.00
N ILE A 93 -17.16 32.44 18.87
CA ILE A 93 -18.42 33.15 18.60
C ILE A 93 -18.54 34.42 19.45
#